data_AF-A0A3M1AU76-F1
#
_entry.id   AF-A0A3M1AU76-F1
#
_cell.length_a   1.000
_cell.length_b   1.000
_cell.length_c   1.000
_cell.angle_alpha   90.00
_cell.angle_beta   90.00
_cell.angle_gamma   90.00
#
_symmetry.space_group_name_H-M   'P 1'
#
loop_
_entity.id
_entity.type
_entity.pdbx_description
1 polymer ?
#
loop_
_entity_poly.entity_id
_entity_poly.type
_entity_poly.pdbx_seq_one_letter_code
_entity_poly.pdbx_strand_id
1 'polypeptide(L)'
;MKSTPEFVIFVQKRLPLEKPTHLQYRVLAMRLFSKITKKFHGASISFPRVSFPFAFAASLFLHLLILVIIGFLIALFTHPTESFLPKRLEFAFVPQETESQTTAIQENVDSRARKSTAASSAPDFPFLSEAQELATPPQPSQRLNLQDRIYPRHFVHSTNQVPLTSARHGPAMVESSANPRDRDISPKAPLLRSTFAYSPRYRHSISSKNFLDKNYRLAPATLEIPQRQRLKLQKKIRKLVKTFQRHHLKDSTFTWQDHNQTFHAKIHHKPAPSADQFDEMVIEVTTKDGGKTLSTQMRMRRLAFSHFAQFVDYWDPMVAIHDDDFNGRFHTNSDFRISSKKGVHPRFRGKVTTTGYQIQPSENFFNVNPDSVFLAGIEMGVDLIHFPRHLNEWIEQYAGVDSMAKVFKKEAWITFYRDGSFAWHSLSSTDEPARLRLPPQPFILIGRDILHVKGVVRGKVLVYSRRKIVIDNDLTYAHHPALSANASDYLGLVSEKDIEIAHPRITGPGDLHIQAAILAKRYFRVPNLYGHGHATLYIYGSLTAGSLTATEPRYATRVYFDKRLEQRRPPHFPMTDKYEMLHWDGRWNLKSTE
;
A
#
# COMPACT_ATOMS: atom_id res chain seq x y z
N MET A 1 40.88 36.57 -62.75
CA MET A 1 41.34 35.38 -62.00
C MET A 1 41.68 35.82 -60.59
N LYS A 2 40.81 35.51 -59.61
CA LYS A 2 41.02 35.84 -58.19
C LYS A 2 41.36 34.54 -57.47
N SER A 3 42.54 34.48 -56.87
CA SER A 3 43.02 33.37 -56.05
C SER A 3 42.42 33.44 -54.65
N THR A 4 41.94 32.30 -54.18
CA THR A 4 41.55 32.02 -52.79
C THR A 4 42.78 31.88 -51.89
N PRO A 5 42.79 32.42 -50.66
CA PRO A 5 43.76 32.01 -49.66
C PRO A 5 43.25 30.81 -48.85
N GLU A 6 44.14 29.84 -48.65
CA GLU A 6 44.01 28.68 -47.77
C GLU A 6 43.94 29.09 -46.30
N PHE A 7 43.06 28.46 -45.52
CA PHE A 7 43.08 28.53 -44.05
C PHE A 7 43.66 27.22 -43.49
N VAL A 8 44.79 27.35 -42.80
CA VAL A 8 45.44 26.31 -41.99
C VAL A 8 44.75 26.26 -40.61
N ILE A 9 44.19 25.11 -40.22
CA ILE A 9 43.66 24.88 -38.88
C ILE A 9 44.73 24.17 -38.03
N PHE A 10 45.19 24.83 -36.96
CA PHE A 10 46.00 24.19 -35.91
C PHE A 10 45.10 23.33 -35.01
N VAL A 11 45.38 22.02 -34.96
CA VAL A 11 44.78 21.10 -33.98
C VAL A 11 45.64 21.10 -32.72
N GLN A 12 45.19 21.78 -31.67
CA GLN A 12 45.82 21.72 -30.35
C GLN A 12 45.31 20.47 -29.60
N LYS A 13 46.18 19.45 -29.51
CA LYS A 13 45.93 18.20 -28.78
C LYS A 13 45.95 18.49 -27.27
N ARG A 14 44.78 18.53 -26.61
CA ARG A 14 44.70 18.54 -25.13
C ARG A 14 44.76 17.11 -24.60
N LEU A 15 45.78 16.82 -23.79
CA LEU A 15 45.83 15.64 -22.92
C LEU A 15 44.78 15.77 -21.82
N PRO A 16 44.11 14.68 -21.39
CA PRO A 16 43.15 14.74 -20.29
C PRO A 16 43.90 14.78 -18.96
N LEU A 17 43.77 15.89 -18.22
CA LEU A 17 43.99 15.88 -16.77
C LEU A 17 42.77 15.23 -16.12
N GLU A 18 42.93 14.05 -15.53
CA GLU A 18 41.94 13.47 -14.62
C GLU A 18 41.77 14.39 -13.42
N LYS A 19 40.57 14.94 -13.25
CA LYS A 19 40.21 15.70 -12.05
C LYS A 19 39.92 14.71 -10.91
N PRO A 20 40.53 14.90 -9.72
CA PRO A 20 40.29 14.02 -8.59
C PRO A 20 38.81 14.03 -8.19
N THR A 21 38.27 12.83 -7.90
CA THR A 21 36.86 12.66 -7.56
C THR A 21 36.54 13.24 -6.18
N HIS A 22 35.29 13.65 -5.98
CA HIS A 22 34.78 14.23 -4.71
C HIS A 22 35.07 13.35 -3.47
N LEU A 23 35.26 12.04 -3.66
CA LEU A 23 35.65 11.09 -2.61
C LEU A 23 37.08 11.33 -2.10
N GLN A 24 38.01 11.72 -2.98
CA GLN A 24 39.42 11.98 -2.63
C GLN A 24 39.56 13.25 -1.78
N TYR A 25 38.78 14.29 -2.06
CA TYR A 25 38.74 15.50 -1.20
C TYR A 25 38.18 15.21 0.19
N ARG A 26 37.15 14.36 0.31
CA ARG A 26 36.59 13.96 1.62
C ARG A 26 37.58 13.14 2.45
N VAL A 27 38.29 12.20 1.82
CA VAL A 27 39.33 11.41 2.50
C VAL A 27 40.51 12.29 2.92
N LEU A 28 40.91 13.26 2.10
CA LEU A 28 41.96 14.21 2.45
C LEU A 28 41.55 15.12 3.62
N ALA A 29 40.34 15.66 3.60
CA ALA A 29 39.80 16.50 4.66
C ALA A 29 39.67 15.74 6.00
N MET A 30 39.20 14.48 5.98
CA MET A 30 39.12 13.64 7.18
C MET A 30 40.50 13.26 7.73
N ARG A 31 41.49 13.00 6.86
CA ARG A 31 42.89 12.76 7.28
C ARG A 31 43.52 14.02 7.89
N LEU A 32 43.21 15.21 7.35
CA LEU A 32 43.67 16.48 7.91
C LEU A 32 43.05 16.74 9.28
N PHE A 33 41.73 16.55 9.41
CA PHE A 33 41.01 16.73 10.66
C PHE A 33 41.47 15.77 11.76
N SER A 34 41.67 14.48 11.42
CA SER A 34 42.20 13.47 12.35
C SER A 34 43.64 13.77 12.81
N LYS A 35 44.49 14.32 11.93
CA LYS A 35 45.85 14.75 12.32
C LYS A 35 45.83 15.96 13.26
N ILE A 36 44.91 16.90 13.04
CA ILE A 36 44.77 18.08 13.90
C ILE A 36 44.27 17.66 15.28
N THR A 37 43.22 16.84 15.38
CA THR A 37 42.65 16.43 16.67
C THR A 37 43.58 15.55 17.50
N LYS A 38 44.35 14.64 16.88
CA LYS A 38 45.36 13.84 17.58
C LYS A 38 46.50 14.68 18.15
N LYS A 39 46.83 15.83 17.54
CA LYS A 39 47.91 16.70 18.03
C LYS A 39 47.50 17.51 19.27
N PHE A 40 46.21 17.71 19.51
CA PHE A 40 45.69 18.44 20.67
C PHE A 40 45.39 17.57 21.89
N HIS A 41 45.27 16.24 21.76
CA HIS A 41 44.89 15.34 22.85
C HIS A 41 46.02 14.93 23.81
N GLY A 42 47.24 15.47 23.66
CA GLY A 42 48.41 15.09 24.48
C GLY A 42 49.22 16.24 25.07
N ALA A 43 48.79 17.50 24.89
CA ALA A 43 49.54 18.66 25.35
C ALA A 43 48.82 19.32 26.55
N SER A 44 49.32 19.09 27.77
CA SER A 44 48.96 19.91 28.93
C SER A 44 49.65 21.27 28.80
N ILE A 45 48.96 22.25 28.22
CA ILE A 45 49.49 23.60 28.07
C ILE A 45 49.22 24.36 29.36
N SER A 46 50.25 24.57 30.17
CA SER A 46 50.21 25.53 31.28
C SER A 46 50.24 26.94 30.71
N PHE A 47 49.11 27.65 30.73
CA PHE A 47 49.08 29.04 30.30
C PHE A 47 49.68 29.94 31.40
N PRO A 48 50.67 30.80 31.10
CA PRO A 48 51.08 31.84 32.02
C PRO A 48 49.88 32.77 32.31
N ARG A 49 49.84 33.41 33.49
CA ARG A 49 48.75 34.33 33.88
C ARG A 49 48.62 35.45 32.85
N VAL A 50 47.67 35.29 31.93
CA VAL A 50 47.35 36.28 30.90
C VAL A 50 46.45 37.34 31.53
N SER A 51 46.74 38.62 31.29
CA SER A 51 45.88 39.70 31.77
C SER A 51 44.50 39.61 31.10
N PHE A 52 43.45 39.95 31.86
CA PHE A 52 42.07 39.90 31.38
C PHE A 52 41.83 40.60 30.02
N PRO A 53 42.42 41.78 29.73
CA PRO A 53 42.23 42.45 28.44
C PRO A 53 42.72 41.61 27.26
N PHE A 54 43.83 40.90 27.43
CA PHE A 54 44.38 40.06 26.38
C PHE A 54 43.57 38.78 26.20
N ALA A 55 43.12 38.15 27.28
CA ALA A 55 42.23 36.99 27.21
C ALA A 55 40.89 37.34 26.52
N PHE A 56 40.34 38.53 26.81
CA PHE A 56 39.13 39.03 26.17
C PHE A 56 39.35 39.29 24.67
N ALA A 57 40.43 39.97 24.30
CA ALA A 57 40.77 40.23 22.90
C ALA A 57 41.00 38.93 22.10
N ALA A 58 41.71 37.96 22.68
CA ALA A 58 41.95 36.66 22.05
C ALA A 58 40.63 35.86 21.88
N SER A 59 39.75 35.89 22.87
CA SER A 59 38.42 35.26 22.78
C SER A 59 37.57 35.90 21.68
N LEU A 60 37.56 37.24 21.61
CA LEU A 60 36.81 37.98 20.58
C LEU A 60 37.34 37.67 19.17
N PHE A 61 38.67 37.62 19.00
CA PHE A 61 39.30 37.25 17.74
C PHE A 61 38.96 35.81 17.32
N LEU A 62 38.97 34.87 18.27
CA LEU A 62 38.63 33.47 18.00
C LEU A 62 37.17 33.32 17.56
N HIS A 63 36.24 34.04 18.19
CA HIS A 63 34.83 34.01 17.79
C HIS A 63 34.61 34.62 16.40
N LEU A 64 35.28 35.73 16.09
CA LEU A 64 35.26 36.32 14.74
C LEU A 64 35.80 35.33 13.68
N LEU A 65 36.90 34.65 13.97
CA LEU A 65 37.47 33.65 13.07
C LEU A 65 36.50 32.48 12.84
N ILE A 66 35.86 31.99 13.91
CA ILE A 66 34.86 30.91 13.82
C ILE A 66 33.66 31.37 12.96
N LEU A 67 33.17 32.59 13.14
CA LEU A 67 32.07 33.13 12.33
C LEU A 67 32.45 33.24 10.84
N VAL A 68 33.67 33.66 10.52
CA VAL A 68 34.17 33.70 9.12
C VAL A 68 34.24 32.30 8.53
N ILE A 69 34.74 31.31 9.28
CA ILE A 69 34.81 29.91 8.82
C ILE A 69 33.41 29.33 8.60
N ILE A 70 32.48 29.58 9.52
CA ILE A 70 31.09 29.13 9.37
C ILE A 70 30.43 29.80 8.14
N GLY A 71 30.62 31.11 7.96
CA GLY A 71 30.11 31.83 6.79
C GLY A 71 30.66 31.27 5.47
N PHE A 72 31.97 30.98 5.43
CA PHE A 72 32.61 30.36 4.27
C PHE A 72 32.08 28.94 4.00
N LEU A 73 31.88 28.12 5.03
CA LEU A 73 31.29 26.79 4.89
C LEU A 73 29.85 26.88 4.37
N ILE A 74 29.03 27.78 4.92
CA ILE A 74 27.67 28.01 4.44
C ILE A 74 27.70 28.42 2.97
N ALA A 75 28.55 29.37 2.56
CA ALA A 75 28.70 29.76 1.16
C ALA A 75 29.08 28.59 0.24
N LEU A 76 29.95 27.69 0.71
CA LEU A 76 30.33 26.47 0.01
C LEU A 76 29.16 25.50 -0.22
N PHE A 77 28.17 25.50 0.66
CA PHE A 77 26.98 24.66 0.57
C PHE A 77 25.75 25.36 -0.04
N THR A 78 25.71 26.70 -0.05
CA THR A 78 24.58 27.47 -0.58
C THR A 78 24.76 27.91 -2.03
N HIS A 79 25.99 27.89 -2.58
CA HIS A 79 26.16 28.03 -4.02
C HIS A 79 25.72 26.73 -4.72
N PRO A 80 24.67 26.75 -5.55
CA PRO A 80 24.24 25.58 -6.29
C PRO A 80 25.34 25.23 -7.29
N THR A 81 26.00 24.08 -7.09
CA THR A 81 26.78 23.47 -8.15
C THR A 81 25.83 23.14 -9.30
N GLU A 82 25.85 23.96 -10.34
CA GLU A 82 25.16 23.66 -11.58
C GLU A 82 25.63 22.29 -12.10
N SER A 83 24.66 21.37 -12.19
CA SER A 83 24.68 20.16 -13.01
C SER A 83 25.80 19.12 -12.76
N PHE A 84 25.62 18.30 -11.72
CA PHE A 84 25.93 16.88 -11.85
C PHE A 84 24.64 16.08 -11.69
N LEU A 85 24.00 15.76 -12.82
CA LEU A 85 22.95 14.75 -12.85
C LEU A 85 23.60 13.39 -12.51
N PRO A 86 23.20 12.69 -11.44
CA PRO A 86 23.65 11.33 -11.23
C PRO A 86 23.14 10.46 -12.39
N LYS A 87 24.00 9.57 -12.90
CA LYS A 87 23.63 8.57 -13.90
C LYS A 87 22.45 7.77 -13.38
N ARG A 88 21.26 8.01 -13.93
CA ARG A 88 20.09 7.15 -13.77
C ARG A 88 20.42 5.79 -14.40
N LEU A 89 20.49 4.75 -13.58
CA LEU A 89 20.30 3.39 -14.05
C LEU A 89 18.79 3.22 -14.32
N GLU A 90 18.38 3.55 -15.54
CA GLU A 90 17.02 3.26 -16.01
C GLU A 90 16.94 1.75 -16.32
N PHE A 91 16.28 0.98 -15.46
CA PHE A 91 15.86 -0.36 -15.80
C PHE A 91 14.68 -0.28 -16.77
N ALA A 92 14.84 -0.85 -17.96
CA ALA A 92 13.75 -1.06 -18.89
C ALA A 92 12.77 -2.08 -18.27
N PHE A 93 11.51 -1.68 -18.11
CA PHE A 93 10.43 -2.62 -17.82
C PHE A 93 10.25 -3.51 -19.05
N VAL A 94 10.81 -4.71 -19.01
CA VAL A 94 10.39 -5.83 -19.85
C VAL A 94 9.21 -6.49 -19.13
N PRO A 95 8.08 -6.77 -19.81
CA PRO A 95 7.04 -7.61 -19.23
C PRO A 95 7.68 -8.96 -18.92
N GLN A 96 7.65 -9.39 -17.66
CA GLN A 96 8.10 -10.72 -17.30
C GLN A 96 7.05 -11.70 -17.84
N GLU A 97 7.28 -12.24 -19.04
CA GLU A 97 6.61 -13.45 -19.48
C GLU A 97 6.99 -14.56 -18.50
N THR A 98 6.01 -15.06 -17.76
CA THR A 98 6.12 -16.33 -17.03
C THR A 98 6.23 -17.46 -18.06
N GLU A 99 7.44 -17.70 -18.56
CA GLU A 99 7.79 -18.96 -19.19
C GLU A 99 8.53 -19.84 -18.19
N SER A 100 7.97 -21.03 -17.98
CA SER A 100 8.56 -22.12 -17.21
C SER A 100 9.79 -22.67 -17.93
N GLN A 101 10.98 -22.31 -17.48
CA GLN A 101 12.21 -23.03 -17.81
C GLN A 101 13.00 -23.30 -16.53
N THR A 102 12.72 -24.47 -15.92
CA THR A 102 13.56 -25.08 -14.90
C THR A 102 14.10 -26.39 -15.46
N THR A 103 15.06 -26.30 -16.39
CA THR A 103 16.01 -27.38 -16.64
C THR A 103 17.22 -26.79 -17.35
N ALA A 104 18.43 -27.18 -16.93
CA ALA A 104 19.74 -26.83 -17.51
C ALA A 104 20.49 -25.60 -16.96
N ILE A 105 20.54 -25.42 -15.62
CA ILE A 105 21.74 -24.89 -14.93
C ILE A 105 21.86 -25.62 -13.59
N GLN A 106 22.14 -26.93 -13.63
CA GLN A 106 22.39 -27.74 -12.43
C GLN A 106 23.44 -28.81 -12.77
N GLU A 107 24.62 -28.40 -13.20
CA GLU A 107 25.72 -29.36 -13.44
C GLU A 107 27.11 -28.81 -13.06
N ASN A 108 27.21 -27.72 -12.29
CA ASN A 108 28.53 -27.16 -11.96
C ASN A 108 28.73 -26.68 -10.51
N VAL A 109 27.94 -27.19 -9.55
CA VAL A 109 28.11 -26.86 -8.12
C VAL A 109 28.21 -28.10 -7.20
N ASP A 110 28.06 -29.32 -7.72
CA ASP A 110 27.98 -30.55 -6.90
C ASP A 110 29.30 -31.30 -6.64
N SER A 111 30.41 -30.60 -6.40
CA SER A 111 31.66 -31.24 -5.94
C SER A 111 32.08 -30.88 -4.50
N ARG A 112 31.27 -30.13 -3.73
CA ARG A 112 31.68 -29.71 -2.39
C ARG A 112 30.58 -29.60 -1.33
N ALA A 113 29.66 -30.57 -1.27
CA ALA A 113 28.80 -30.76 -0.09
C ALA A 113 28.14 -32.15 -0.04
N ARG A 114 28.93 -33.23 0.16
CA ARG A 114 28.39 -34.53 0.57
C ARG A 114 28.57 -34.70 2.09
N LYS A 115 27.55 -34.31 2.86
CA LYS A 115 27.12 -34.92 4.14
C LYS A 115 26.00 -34.08 4.78
N SER A 116 24.75 -34.36 4.44
CA SER A 116 23.70 -34.72 5.40
C SER A 116 22.34 -34.82 4.70
N THR A 117 21.71 -35.96 4.99
CA THR A 117 20.29 -36.35 4.95
C THR A 117 19.20 -35.38 4.49
N ALA A 118 18.33 -35.96 3.68
CA ALA A 118 17.12 -35.42 3.06
C ALA A 118 16.02 -34.98 4.05
N ALA A 119 15.38 -33.86 3.73
CA ALA A 119 13.94 -33.65 3.88
C ALA A 119 13.52 -32.51 2.93
N SER A 120 12.66 -32.82 1.97
CA SER A 120 12.07 -31.89 1.00
C SER A 120 10.84 -31.24 1.64
N SER A 121 10.86 -29.92 1.86
CA SER A 121 9.72 -29.14 2.35
C SER A 121 9.31 -28.06 1.35
N ALA A 122 8.04 -28.11 0.93
CA ALA A 122 7.32 -27.03 0.29
C ALA A 122 7.21 -25.80 1.22
N PRO A 123 6.90 -24.58 0.71
CA PRO A 123 6.79 -23.40 1.57
C PRO A 123 5.58 -23.50 2.50
N ASP A 124 5.83 -23.56 3.80
CA ASP A 124 4.84 -23.48 4.87
C ASP A 124 4.17 -22.09 4.87
N PHE A 125 2.85 -22.07 4.64
CA PHE A 125 2.01 -20.94 5.00
C PHE A 125 1.57 -21.13 6.47
N PRO A 126 1.91 -20.22 7.40
CA PRO A 126 1.51 -20.34 8.81
C PRO A 126 -0.01 -20.15 9.06
N PHE A 127 -0.84 -20.10 8.02
CA PHE A 127 -2.27 -19.80 8.09
C PHE A 127 -3.16 -21.01 8.44
N LEU A 128 -2.61 -22.22 8.61
CA LEU A 128 -3.39 -23.45 8.44
C LEU A 128 -3.62 -24.34 9.67
N SER A 129 -3.11 -24.05 10.87
CA SER A 129 -3.20 -25.04 11.96
C SER A 129 -4.15 -24.75 13.13
N GLU A 130 -4.83 -23.59 13.21
CA GLU A 130 -5.53 -23.23 14.46
C GLU A 130 -7.01 -22.83 14.33
N ALA A 131 -7.62 -23.02 13.15
CA ALA A 131 -9.04 -22.70 12.94
C ALA A 131 -9.93 -23.95 12.87
N GLN A 132 -9.78 -24.90 13.79
CA GLN A 132 -10.71 -26.02 13.91
C GLN A 132 -10.64 -26.72 15.27
N GLU A 133 -11.07 -26.08 16.35
CA GLU A 133 -11.55 -26.82 17.53
C GLU A 133 -12.71 -26.13 18.26
N LEU A 134 -13.55 -26.99 18.84
CA LEU A 134 -14.95 -26.81 19.20
C LEU A 134 -15.21 -25.74 20.30
N ALA A 135 -16.29 -24.98 20.10
CA ALA A 135 -16.92 -24.19 21.14
C ALA A 135 -17.58 -25.09 22.20
N THR A 136 -17.11 -24.98 23.44
CA THR A 136 -17.85 -25.40 24.65
C THR A 136 -18.00 -24.15 25.53
N PRO A 137 -19.20 -23.82 26.06
CA PRO A 137 -19.38 -22.60 26.85
C PRO A 137 -18.73 -22.75 28.24
N PRO A 138 -18.04 -21.73 28.76
CA PRO A 138 -17.53 -21.80 30.13
C PRO A 138 -18.67 -21.61 31.15
N GLN A 139 -18.67 -22.47 32.17
CA GLN A 139 -19.48 -22.30 33.38
C GLN A 139 -19.02 -21.08 34.21
N PRO A 140 -19.92 -20.46 35.00
CA PRO A 140 -19.61 -19.25 35.74
C PRO A 140 -18.75 -19.54 36.97
N SER A 141 -17.49 -19.12 36.93
CA SER A 141 -16.61 -19.11 38.11
C SER A 141 -16.91 -17.92 39.03
N GLN A 142 -16.90 -18.23 40.32
CA GLN A 142 -17.32 -17.45 41.46
C GLN A 142 -16.57 -16.12 41.64
N ARG A 143 -17.30 -15.15 42.19
CA ARG A 143 -16.79 -13.88 42.73
C ARG A 143 -15.66 -14.12 43.73
N LEU A 144 -14.52 -13.46 43.51
CA LEU A 144 -13.54 -13.18 44.56
C LEU A 144 -13.42 -11.67 44.73
N ASN A 145 -13.90 -11.21 45.90
CA ASN A 145 -13.67 -9.89 46.45
C ASN A 145 -12.18 -9.66 46.67
N LEU A 146 -11.67 -8.49 46.29
CA LEU A 146 -10.53 -7.86 46.94
C LEU A 146 -10.66 -6.36 46.80
N GLN A 147 -11.03 -5.75 47.93
CA GLN A 147 -10.98 -4.32 48.20
C GLN A 147 -9.54 -3.86 48.44
N ASP A 148 -9.38 -2.54 48.32
CA ASP A 148 -8.32 -1.70 48.87
C ASP A 148 -6.99 -1.59 48.12
N ARG A 149 -6.83 -0.46 47.40
CA ARG A 149 -5.84 0.54 47.80
C ARG A 149 -6.18 1.95 47.31
N ILE A 150 -6.06 2.85 48.27
CA ILE A 150 -6.44 4.27 48.37
C ILE A 150 -5.44 5.17 47.64
N TYR A 151 -5.91 6.30 47.06
CA TYR A 151 -5.35 7.67 47.17
C TYR A 151 -6.30 8.68 46.47
N PRO A 152 -6.29 9.98 46.82
CA PRO A 152 -7.51 10.69 47.23
C PRO A 152 -8.02 11.73 46.22
N ARG A 153 -9.33 12.01 46.32
CA ARG A 153 -10.05 13.12 45.66
C ARG A 153 -9.94 14.41 46.48
N HIS A 154 -9.74 15.53 45.80
CA HIS A 154 -10.17 16.85 46.28
C HIS A 154 -11.67 17.04 45.99
N PHE A 155 -12.41 17.41 47.04
CA PHE A 155 -13.78 17.95 47.03
C PHE A 155 -13.76 19.46 46.73
N VAL A 156 -14.85 20.02 46.17
CA VAL A 156 -15.77 20.96 46.86
C VAL A 156 -17.13 21.01 46.13
N HIS A 157 -18.16 21.11 46.97
CA HIS A 157 -19.62 21.11 46.88
C HIS A 157 -20.37 21.80 45.71
N SER A 158 -21.55 21.25 45.41
CA SER A 158 -22.81 22.01 45.56
C SER A 158 -23.98 21.09 45.87
N THR A 159 -24.79 21.52 46.84
CA THR A 159 -25.97 20.91 47.46
C THR A 159 -27.24 21.13 46.63
N ASN A 160 -28.16 20.15 46.62
CA ASN A 160 -29.58 20.37 46.93
C ASN A 160 -30.33 19.05 47.14
N GLN A 161 -31.08 19.01 48.24
CA GLN A 161 -31.98 17.95 48.70
C GLN A 161 -33.42 18.23 48.19
N VAL A 162 -34.25 17.22 47.89
CA VAL A 162 -35.48 16.75 48.62
C VAL A 162 -36.60 16.52 47.54
N PRO A 163 -37.69 15.73 47.69
CA PRO A 163 -37.94 14.46 48.40
C PRO A 163 -38.51 13.32 47.50
N LEU A 164 -38.64 12.15 48.14
CA LEU A 164 -39.45 10.99 47.75
C LEU A 164 -40.96 11.27 47.61
N THR A 165 -41.62 10.51 46.73
CA THR A 165 -42.98 10.01 46.96
C THR A 165 -43.10 8.54 46.53
N SER A 166 -43.67 7.76 47.45
CA SER A 166 -44.07 6.37 47.33
C SER A 166 -45.50 6.24 46.79
N ALA A 167 -45.80 5.22 45.98
CA ALA A 167 -47.14 4.62 45.95
C ALA A 167 -47.10 3.17 45.43
N ARG A 168 -47.36 2.24 46.36
CA ARG A 168 -47.90 0.89 46.15
C ARG A 168 -49.22 0.96 45.38
N HIS A 169 -49.51 -0.02 44.52
CA HIS A 169 -50.75 -0.82 44.55
C HIS A 169 -50.50 -2.14 43.78
N GLY A 170 -50.88 -3.26 44.40
CA GLY A 170 -50.80 -4.61 43.84
C GLY A 170 -52.10 -5.03 43.13
N PRO A 171 -52.46 -6.33 43.12
CA PRO A 171 -52.39 -7.15 41.91
C PRO A 171 -53.74 -7.72 41.47
N ALA A 172 -53.79 -8.31 40.28
CA ALA A 172 -54.86 -9.23 39.88
C ALA A 172 -54.28 -10.45 39.15
N MET A 173 -54.46 -11.62 39.76
CA MET A 173 -54.46 -12.94 39.12
C MET A 173 -55.82 -13.16 38.44
N VAL A 174 -55.83 -13.95 37.35
CA VAL A 174 -56.77 -15.05 36.98
C VAL A 174 -56.07 -15.77 35.79
N GLU A 175 -55.57 -17.01 35.94
CA GLU A 175 -56.23 -18.30 35.54
C GLU A 175 -56.60 -18.38 34.05
N SER A 176 -56.46 -19.47 33.28
CA SER A 176 -56.11 -20.88 33.52
C SER A 176 -55.85 -21.59 32.17
N SER A 177 -55.17 -22.74 32.21
CA SER A 177 -55.34 -23.95 31.36
C SER A 177 -55.05 -23.84 29.84
N ALA A 178 -54.58 -24.83 29.08
CA ALA A 178 -54.52 -26.27 29.25
C ALA A 178 -53.40 -26.90 28.38
N ASN A 179 -53.18 -28.18 28.69
CA ASN A 179 -52.14 -29.15 28.32
C ASN A 179 -51.99 -29.51 26.81
N PRO A 180 -50.95 -30.32 26.46
CA PRO A 180 -50.37 -30.51 25.14
C PRO A 180 -50.97 -31.70 24.37
N ARG A 181 -50.64 -31.82 23.07
CA ARG A 181 -50.67 -33.09 22.35
C ARG A 181 -49.50 -33.21 21.37
N ASP A 182 -48.83 -34.34 21.51
CA ASP A 182 -47.97 -35.03 20.56
C ASP A 182 -48.50 -34.97 19.13
N ARG A 183 -47.58 -34.82 18.16
CA ARG A 183 -47.51 -35.67 16.95
C ARG A 183 -46.08 -35.72 16.41
N ASP A 184 -45.45 -36.85 16.64
CA ASP A 184 -44.49 -37.48 15.74
C ASP A 184 -45.01 -37.46 14.30
N ILE A 185 -44.29 -36.86 13.35
CA ILE A 185 -44.19 -37.35 11.96
C ILE A 185 -42.81 -37.01 11.41
N SER A 186 -41.96 -38.04 11.37
CA SER A 186 -40.78 -38.13 10.51
C SER A 186 -41.22 -38.34 9.05
N PRO A 187 -40.52 -37.74 8.07
CA PRO A 187 -40.34 -38.48 6.82
C PRO A 187 -38.89 -38.49 6.34
N LYS A 188 -38.34 -39.70 6.41
CA LYS A 188 -37.53 -40.41 5.40
C LYS A 188 -36.88 -39.53 4.30
N ALA A 189 -35.55 -39.51 4.36
CA ALA A 189 -34.67 -39.24 3.24
C ALA A 189 -34.88 -40.24 2.08
N PRO A 190 -34.82 -39.81 0.80
CA PRO A 190 -34.57 -40.70 -0.30
C PRO A 190 -33.08 -40.70 -0.68
N LEU A 191 -32.49 -41.89 -0.55
CA LEU A 191 -31.30 -42.33 -1.28
C LEU A 191 -31.55 -42.18 -2.79
N LEU A 192 -30.69 -41.44 -3.48
CA LEU A 192 -30.57 -41.56 -4.94
C LEU A 192 -29.19 -42.09 -5.30
N ARG A 193 -29.22 -43.35 -5.72
CA ARG A 193 -28.14 -44.09 -6.37
C ARG A 193 -27.73 -43.40 -7.66
N SER A 194 -26.42 -43.37 -7.86
CA SER A 194 -25.74 -43.14 -9.13
C SER A 194 -26.16 -44.18 -10.18
N THR A 195 -26.61 -43.72 -11.34
CA THR A 195 -26.68 -44.51 -12.56
C THR A 195 -25.83 -43.83 -13.64
N PHE A 196 -24.74 -44.51 -14.00
CA PHE A 196 -24.06 -44.34 -15.28
C PHE A 196 -25.05 -44.65 -16.40
N ALA A 197 -25.24 -43.73 -17.35
CA ALA A 197 -25.94 -43.99 -18.58
C ALA A 197 -25.27 -43.26 -19.75
N TYR A 198 -25.14 -44.02 -20.83
CA TYR A 198 -24.42 -43.78 -22.06
C TYR A 198 -24.86 -42.52 -22.83
N SER A 199 -23.89 -41.91 -23.51
CA SER A 199 -24.06 -40.80 -24.45
C SER A 199 -24.94 -41.17 -25.66
N PRO A 200 -25.90 -40.32 -26.06
CA PRO A 200 -26.52 -40.42 -27.37
C PRO A 200 -25.64 -39.71 -28.41
N ARG A 201 -25.20 -40.47 -29.43
CA ARG A 201 -24.56 -39.94 -30.64
C ARG A 201 -25.56 -39.08 -31.42
N TYR A 202 -25.41 -37.75 -31.34
CA TYR A 202 -26.03 -36.84 -32.30
C TYR A 202 -25.25 -36.86 -33.62
N ARG A 203 -25.83 -37.48 -34.65
CA ARG A 203 -25.42 -37.27 -36.05
C ARG A 203 -25.98 -35.93 -36.51
N HIS A 204 -25.15 -34.90 -36.55
CA HIS A 204 -25.43 -33.72 -37.37
C HIS A 204 -25.00 -34.01 -38.81
N SER A 205 -25.98 -34.10 -39.71
CA SER A 205 -25.78 -34.04 -41.15
C SER A 205 -25.26 -32.65 -41.51
N ILE A 206 -24.01 -32.58 -41.97
CA ILE A 206 -23.40 -31.37 -42.51
C ILE A 206 -24.03 -31.10 -43.89
N SER A 207 -24.92 -30.11 -43.95
CA SER A 207 -25.39 -29.53 -45.21
C SER A 207 -24.31 -28.60 -45.76
N SER A 208 -23.60 -29.06 -46.79
CA SER A 208 -22.48 -28.40 -47.44
C SER A 208 -22.96 -27.42 -48.54
N LYS A 209 -23.71 -26.38 -48.18
CA LYS A 209 -24.06 -25.28 -49.10
C LYS A 209 -24.21 -23.93 -48.38
N ASN A 210 -23.13 -23.45 -47.75
CA ASN A 210 -22.96 -22.04 -47.31
C ASN A 210 -21.47 -21.76 -46.99
N PHE A 211 -20.58 -22.07 -47.94
CA PHE A 211 -19.13 -21.94 -47.76
C PHE A 211 -18.51 -20.87 -48.67
N LEU A 212 -19.20 -19.76 -48.91
CA LEU A 212 -18.67 -18.65 -49.71
C LEU A 212 -19.25 -17.31 -49.25
N ASP A 213 -19.10 -16.99 -47.96
CA ASP A 213 -19.22 -15.61 -47.49
C ASP A 213 -18.27 -15.33 -46.32
N LYS A 214 -17.03 -15.85 -46.43
CA LYS A 214 -15.93 -15.39 -45.58
C LYS A 214 -15.42 -14.08 -46.14
N ASN A 215 -16.01 -12.98 -45.67
CA ASN A 215 -15.35 -11.69 -45.64
C ASN A 215 -14.05 -11.83 -44.85
N TYR A 216 -12.97 -12.25 -45.52
CA TYR A 216 -11.61 -12.16 -45.01
C TYR A 216 -11.30 -10.68 -44.88
N ARG A 217 -11.65 -10.08 -43.74
CA ARG A 217 -11.04 -8.82 -43.30
C ARG A 217 -9.55 -9.12 -43.19
N LEU A 218 -8.80 -8.80 -44.25
CA LEU A 218 -7.35 -8.80 -44.25
C LEU A 218 -6.91 -8.07 -42.98
N ALA A 219 -6.16 -8.75 -42.13
CA ALA A 219 -5.62 -8.14 -40.93
C ALA A 219 -4.86 -6.87 -41.36
N PRO A 220 -5.09 -5.72 -40.71
CA PRO A 220 -4.44 -4.48 -41.10
C PRO A 220 -2.93 -4.70 -41.11
N ALA A 221 -2.26 -4.20 -42.15
CA ALA A 221 -0.82 -4.33 -42.27
C ALA A 221 -0.15 -3.65 -41.05
N THR A 222 0.73 -4.38 -40.37
CA THR A 222 1.47 -3.90 -39.19
C THR A 222 2.94 -3.69 -39.51
N LEU A 223 3.55 -2.68 -38.88
CA LEU A 223 4.98 -2.36 -38.97
C LEU A 223 5.55 -2.31 -37.54
N GLU A 224 6.71 -2.91 -37.33
CA GLU A 224 7.40 -2.86 -36.03
C GLU A 224 7.86 -1.43 -35.70
N ILE A 225 7.66 -0.99 -34.45
CA ILE A 225 8.17 0.31 -34.00
C ILE A 225 9.65 0.15 -33.61
N PRO A 226 10.59 0.88 -34.24
CA PRO A 226 12.01 0.83 -33.86
C PRO A 226 12.21 1.09 -32.37
N GLN A 227 13.05 0.29 -31.70
CA GLN A 227 13.21 0.32 -30.23
C GLN A 227 13.47 1.74 -29.67
N ARG A 228 14.29 2.54 -30.36
CA ARG A 228 14.57 3.93 -29.97
C ARG A 228 13.31 4.80 -30.01
N GLN A 229 12.49 4.66 -31.05
CA GLN A 229 11.20 5.36 -31.17
C GLN A 229 10.22 4.86 -30.11
N ARG A 230 10.19 3.54 -29.87
CA ARG A 230 9.36 2.90 -28.84
C ARG A 230 9.61 3.49 -27.45
N LEU A 231 10.87 3.58 -27.01
CA LEU A 231 11.25 4.18 -25.74
C LEU A 231 10.90 5.67 -25.64
N LYS A 232 11.09 6.42 -26.73
CA LYS A 232 10.68 7.83 -26.80
C LYS A 232 9.17 8.01 -26.66
N LEU A 233 8.38 7.18 -27.35
CA LEU A 233 6.91 7.19 -27.25
C LEU A 233 6.46 6.89 -25.83
N GLN A 234 7.00 5.85 -25.19
CA GLN A 234 6.71 5.55 -23.78
C GLN A 234 7.02 6.74 -22.87
N LYS A 235 8.19 7.36 -23.04
CA LYS A 235 8.59 8.53 -22.24
C LYS A 235 7.66 9.73 -22.46
N LYS A 236 7.29 10.01 -23.72
CA LYS A 236 6.36 11.09 -24.07
C LYS A 236 4.98 10.84 -23.48
N ILE A 237 4.46 9.62 -23.61
CA ILE A 237 3.15 9.25 -23.10
C ILE A 237 3.11 9.31 -21.58
N ARG A 238 4.13 8.80 -20.88
CA ARG A 238 4.25 8.99 -19.43
C ARG A 238 4.20 10.47 -19.03
N LYS A 239 4.84 11.37 -19.80
CA LYS A 239 4.77 12.81 -19.57
C LYS A 239 3.36 13.37 -19.83
N LEU A 240 2.71 12.96 -20.93
CA LEU A 240 1.36 13.39 -21.28
C LEU A 240 0.33 12.97 -20.24
N VAL A 241 0.38 11.72 -19.78
CA VAL A 241 -0.52 11.18 -18.74
C VAL A 241 -0.41 11.99 -17.44
N LYS A 242 0.81 12.36 -17.04
CA LYS A 242 1.02 13.26 -15.88
C LYS A 242 0.38 14.63 -16.07
N THR A 243 0.49 15.22 -17.27
CA THR A 243 -0.13 16.52 -17.57
C THR A 243 -1.66 16.42 -17.58
N PHE A 244 -2.20 15.37 -18.21
CA PHE A 244 -3.63 15.12 -18.31
C PHE A 244 -4.30 15.06 -16.93
N GLN A 245 -3.65 14.41 -15.95
CA GLN A 245 -4.14 14.30 -14.58
C GLN A 245 -4.22 15.65 -13.86
N ARG A 246 -3.20 16.49 -13.99
CA ARG A 246 -3.14 17.80 -13.31
C ARG A 246 -4.29 18.72 -13.73
N HIS A 247 -4.82 18.54 -14.93
CA HIS A 247 -5.86 19.38 -15.50
C HIS A 247 -7.25 18.72 -15.53
N HIS A 248 -7.40 17.52 -14.96
CA HIS A 248 -8.67 16.77 -14.92
C HIS A 248 -9.37 16.68 -16.29
N LEU A 249 -8.60 16.54 -17.36
CA LEU A 249 -9.14 16.49 -18.72
C LEU A 249 -9.90 15.16 -18.92
N LYS A 250 -10.96 15.16 -19.73
CA LYS A 250 -11.74 13.94 -20.04
C LYS A 250 -11.26 13.30 -21.34
N ASP A 251 -11.21 14.10 -22.40
CA ASP A 251 -10.64 13.74 -23.69
C ASP A 251 -9.70 14.88 -24.12
N SER A 252 -8.57 14.53 -24.75
CA SER A 252 -7.60 15.54 -25.16
C SER A 252 -6.75 15.07 -26.34
N THR A 253 -6.42 16.00 -27.22
CA THR A 253 -5.52 15.79 -28.34
C THR A 253 -4.22 16.54 -28.08
N PHE A 254 -3.09 15.85 -28.21
CA PHE A 254 -1.76 16.42 -28.05
C PHE A 254 -0.97 16.22 -29.32
N THR A 255 -0.33 17.27 -29.80
CA THR A 255 0.57 17.20 -30.96
C THR A 255 1.99 17.48 -30.50
N TRP A 256 2.95 16.68 -30.98
CA TRP A 256 4.37 17.00 -30.83
C TRP A 256 5.14 16.62 -32.08
N GLN A 257 6.27 17.30 -32.28
CA GLN A 257 7.24 16.94 -33.31
C GLN A 257 8.45 16.24 -32.67
N ASP A 258 8.98 15.24 -33.36
CA ASP A 258 10.29 14.65 -33.09
C ASP A 258 11.02 14.49 -34.43
N HIS A 259 12.12 15.22 -34.60
CA HIS A 259 12.80 15.39 -35.89
C HIS A 259 11.82 15.95 -36.94
N ASN A 260 11.65 15.27 -38.08
CA ASN A 260 10.75 15.70 -39.16
C ASN A 260 9.39 14.99 -39.12
N GLN A 261 9.07 14.30 -38.02
CA GLN A 261 7.84 13.55 -37.87
C GLN A 261 6.92 14.20 -36.85
N THR A 262 5.69 14.49 -37.26
CA THR A 262 4.63 15.00 -36.37
C THR A 262 3.79 13.85 -35.86
N PHE A 263 3.57 13.82 -34.55
CA PHE A 263 2.74 12.84 -33.86
C PHE A 263 1.52 13.52 -33.27
N HIS A 264 0.38 12.85 -33.35
CA HIS A 264 -0.85 13.24 -32.68
C HIS A 264 -1.25 12.13 -31.71
N ALA A 265 -1.40 12.45 -30.44
CA ALA A 265 -1.96 11.54 -29.45
C ALA A 265 -3.38 11.99 -29.09
N LYS A 266 -4.34 11.09 -29.23
CA LYS A 266 -5.70 11.24 -28.73
C LYS A 266 -5.86 10.40 -27.47
N ILE A 267 -6.25 11.04 -26.39
CA ILE A 267 -6.46 10.39 -25.09
C ILE A 267 -7.95 10.28 -24.83
N HIS A 268 -8.39 9.07 -24.51
CA HIS A 268 -9.76 8.73 -24.14
C HIS A 268 -9.81 8.14 -22.75
N HIS A 269 -10.47 8.83 -21.83
CA HIS A 269 -10.72 8.32 -20.48
C HIS A 269 -11.97 7.43 -20.45
N LYS A 270 -11.85 6.24 -19.88
CA LYS A 270 -12.93 5.29 -19.68
C LYS A 270 -13.12 5.08 -18.17
N PRO A 271 -14.18 5.65 -17.56
CA PRO A 271 -14.43 5.45 -16.14
C PRO A 271 -14.69 3.98 -15.83
N ALA A 272 -14.42 3.58 -14.58
CA ALA A 272 -14.69 2.23 -14.10
C ALA A 272 -16.15 1.79 -14.38
N PRO A 273 -16.39 0.62 -14.99
CA PRO A 273 -17.76 0.14 -15.26
C PRO A 273 -18.55 -0.24 -14.01
N SER A 274 -17.85 -0.58 -12.92
CA SER A 274 -18.43 -0.97 -11.64
C SER A 274 -17.61 -0.47 -10.45
N ALA A 275 -18.20 -0.54 -9.26
CA ALA A 275 -17.58 -0.11 -8.01
C ALA A 275 -16.27 -0.84 -7.67
N ASP A 276 -16.09 -2.08 -8.13
CA ASP A 276 -14.91 -2.93 -7.88
C ASP A 276 -13.89 -2.92 -9.04
N GLN A 277 -14.14 -2.16 -10.12
CA GLN A 277 -13.26 -2.05 -11.27
C GLN A 277 -12.48 -0.72 -11.30
N PHE A 278 -11.59 -0.58 -12.28
CA PHE A 278 -10.65 0.54 -12.41
C PHE A 278 -10.98 1.45 -13.58
N ASP A 279 -10.60 2.72 -13.46
CA ASP A 279 -10.57 3.63 -14.60
C ASP A 279 -9.49 3.16 -15.60
N GLU A 280 -9.79 3.28 -16.88
CA GLU A 280 -8.87 3.02 -17.97
C GLU A 280 -8.63 4.26 -18.83
N MET A 281 -7.48 4.30 -19.47
CA MET A 281 -7.13 5.32 -20.44
C MET A 281 -6.67 4.63 -21.72
N VAL A 282 -7.27 5.03 -22.83
CA VAL A 282 -6.87 4.59 -24.17
C VAL A 282 -6.15 5.75 -24.85
N ILE A 283 -4.92 5.52 -25.26
CA ILE A 283 -4.09 6.52 -25.94
C ILE A 283 -3.83 6.01 -27.34
N GLU A 284 -4.40 6.69 -28.32
CA GLU A 284 -4.16 6.44 -29.72
C GLU A 284 -3.11 7.43 -30.21
N VAL A 285 -1.98 6.96 -30.72
CA VAL A 285 -0.95 7.80 -31.33
C VAL A 285 -0.98 7.58 -32.83
N THR A 286 -1.05 8.66 -33.60
CA THR A 286 -0.97 8.64 -35.05
C THR A 286 0.20 9.48 -35.54
N THR A 287 0.78 9.08 -36.68
CA THR A 287 1.82 9.83 -37.37
C THR A 287 1.77 9.57 -38.87
N LYS A 288 2.46 10.40 -39.67
CA LYS A 288 2.66 10.18 -41.10
C LYS A 288 4.10 9.78 -41.36
N ASP A 289 4.30 8.76 -42.18
CA ASP A 289 5.61 8.32 -42.66
C ASP A 289 5.51 7.84 -44.11
N GLY A 290 6.32 8.40 -45.00
CA GLY A 290 6.28 8.06 -46.43
C GLY A 290 4.90 8.18 -47.09
N GLY A 291 4.11 9.18 -46.71
CA GLY A 291 2.74 9.39 -47.19
C GLY A 291 1.67 8.46 -46.57
N LYS A 292 2.08 7.49 -45.75
CA LYS A 292 1.18 6.56 -45.06
C LYS A 292 0.85 7.06 -43.66
N THR A 293 -0.38 6.84 -43.21
CA THR A 293 -0.79 7.14 -41.84
C THR A 293 -0.60 5.90 -40.97
N LEU A 294 0.23 6.02 -39.94
CA LEU A 294 0.53 4.98 -38.97
C LEU A 294 -0.21 5.29 -37.67
N SER A 295 -0.71 4.26 -36.99
CA SER A 295 -1.37 4.39 -35.69
C SER A 295 -0.99 3.28 -34.72
N THR A 296 -0.79 3.60 -33.45
CA THR A 296 -0.58 2.62 -32.39
C THR A 296 -1.46 2.96 -31.21
N GLN A 297 -1.88 1.96 -30.45
CA GLN A 297 -2.80 2.14 -29.32
C GLN A 297 -2.18 1.59 -28.05
N MET A 298 -2.29 2.37 -26.97
CA MET A 298 -1.86 1.96 -25.65
C MET A 298 -3.06 1.99 -24.71
N ARG A 299 -3.20 0.94 -23.91
CA ARG A 299 -4.20 0.88 -22.84
C ARG A 299 -3.48 0.99 -21.51
N MET A 300 -3.96 1.87 -20.68
CA MET A 300 -3.44 2.10 -19.34
C MET A 300 -4.57 1.97 -18.32
N ARG A 301 -4.23 1.49 -17.13
CA ARG A 301 -5.16 1.35 -16.01
C ARG A 301 -4.73 2.25 -14.88
N ARG A 302 -5.69 2.96 -14.30
CA ARG A 302 -5.49 3.72 -13.09
C ARG A 302 -5.31 2.78 -11.90
N LEU A 303 -4.25 2.98 -11.14
CA LEU A 303 -3.96 2.17 -9.96
C LEU A 303 -4.83 2.60 -8.78
N ALA A 304 -5.29 1.64 -7.99
CA ALA A 304 -5.89 1.89 -6.70
C ALA A 304 -4.84 1.94 -5.60
N PHE A 305 -5.15 2.62 -4.48
CA PHE A 305 -4.29 2.54 -3.30
C PHE A 305 -4.19 1.09 -2.79
N SER A 306 -5.23 0.29 -3.02
CA SER A 306 -5.23 -1.13 -2.73
C SER A 306 -4.30 -1.97 -3.61
N HIS A 307 -3.58 -1.40 -4.59
CA HIS A 307 -2.56 -2.12 -5.36
C HIS A 307 -1.21 -2.21 -4.65
N PHE A 308 -1.04 -1.49 -3.55
CA PHE A 308 0.15 -1.52 -2.73
C PHE A 308 -0.11 -2.41 -1.53
N ALA A 309 0.80 -3.34 -1.22
CA ALA A 309 0.76 -4.02 0.07
C ALA A 309 0.84 -2.97 1.18
N GLN A 310 1.76 -2.01 1.01
CA GLN A 310 1.80 -0.83 1.86
C GLN A 310 2.10 0.45 1.08
N PHE A 311 1.35 1.50 1.42
CA PHE A 311 1.54 2.87 0.95
C PHE A 311 1.56 3.82 2.15
N VAL A 312 2.57 4.69 2.23
CA VAL A 312 2.64 5.75 3.28
C VAL A 312 2.95 7.10 2.66
N ASP A 313 2.06 8.08 2.85
CA ASP A 313 2.26 9.44 2.31
C ASP A 313 3.44 10.16 2.98
N TYR A 314 3.47 10.19 4.31
CA TYR A 314 4.56 10.73 5.08
C TYR A 314 4.95 9.75 6.18
N TRP A 315 6.13 9.15 6.03
CA TRP A 315 6.69 8.26 7.02
C TRP A 315 7.13 9.06 8.26
N ASP A 316 6.62 8.68 9.43
CA ASP A 316 7.03 9.31 10.68
C ASP A 316 8.52 9.00 10.94
N PRO A 317 9.40 10.01 11.06
CA PRO A 317 10.81 9.79 11.30
C PRO A 317 11.08 9.13 12.66
N MET A 318 10.14 9.07 13.59
CA MET A 318 10.31 8.36 14.87
C MET A 318 9.93 6.88 14.78
N VAL A 319 9.37 6.43 13.64
CA VAL A 319 8.97 5.05 13.43
C VAL A 319 9.99 4.38 12.51
N ALA A 320 10.59 3.29 12.99
CA ALA A 320 11.45 2.45 12.18
C ALA A 320 10.72 1.17 11.80
N ILE A 321 10.90 0.72 10.56
CA ILE A 321 10.50 -0.61 10.12
C ILE A 321 11.41 -1.62 10.81
N HIS A 322 10.84 -2.52 11.60
CA HIS A 322 11.60 -3.39 12.49
C HIS A 322 11.56 -4.84 12.02
N ASP A 323 10.91 -5.76 12.75
CA ASP A 323 10.75 -7.17 12.35
C ASP A 323 9.56 -7.38 11.42
N ASP A 324 9.29 -6.38 10.58
CA ASP A 324 8.15 -6.36 9.69
C ASP A 324 8.44 -7.14 8.38
N ASP A 325 7.44 -7.86 7.87
CA ASP A 325 7.50 -8.59 6.59
C ASP A 325 6.41 -8.08 5.64
N PHE A 326 6.82 -7.53 4.51
CA PHE A 326 5.95 -6.99 3.46
C PHE A 326 6.03 -7.86 2.21
N ASN A 327 4.92 -8.52 1.89
CA ASN A 327 4.75 -9.28 0.66
C ASN A 327 3.87 -8.49 -0.31
N GLY A 328 4.49 -7.76 -1.24
CA GLY A 328 3.84 -7.05 -2.33
C GLY A 328 4.46 -5.68 -2.58
N ARG A 329 3.82 -4.85 -3.42
CA ARG A 329 4.33 -3.52 -3.77
C ARG A 329 4.40 -2.62 -2.53
N PHE A 330 5.53 -1.97 -2.30
CA PHE A 330 5.70 -0.98 -1.22
C PHE A 330 5.98 0.39 -1.81
N HIS A 331 5.32 1.42 -1.29
CA HIS A 331 5.57 2.79 -1.67
C HIS A 331 5.53 3.76 -0.49
N THR A 332 6.41 4.75 -0.51
CA THR A 332 6.26 5.93 0.33
C THR A 332 6.60 7.23 -0.42
N ASN A 333 5.86 8.29 -0.09
CA ASN A 333 6.09 9.63 -0.61
C ASN A 333 7.11 10.44 0.21
N SER A 334 7.84 9.80 1.14
CA SER A 334 8.95 10.41 1.88
C SER A 334 10.12 9.43 2.03
N ASP A 335 11.23 9.90 2.62
CA ASP A 335 12.22 8.99 3.19
C ASP A 335 11.58 8.15 4.30
N PHE A 336 12.12 6.96 4.58
CA PHE A 336 11.65 6.08 5.64
C PHE A 336 12.81 5.46 6.41
N ARG A 337 12.52 4.91 7.60
CA ARG A 337 13.53 4.35 8.50
C ARG A 337 13.46 2.83 8.58
N ILE A 338 14.63 2.22 8.71
CA ILE A 338 14.78 0.78 8.92
C ILE A 338 15.58 0.54 10.20
N SER A 339 15.11 -0.42 11.00
CA SER A 339 15.81 -0.92 12.17
C SER A 339 17.05 -1.70 11.76
N SER A 340 18.18 -1.36 12.36
CA SER A 340 19.47 -2.06 12.19
C SER A 340 19.92 -2.77 13.47
N LYS A 341 19.00 -2.93 14.43
CA LYS A 341 19.25 -3.62 15.70
C LYS A 341 19.60 -5.10 15.47
N LYS A 342 20.42 -5.66 16.37
CA LYS A 342 20.81 -7.07 16.30
C LYS A 342 19.59 -7.99 16.47
N GLY A 343 19.45 -8.96 15.56
CA GLY A 343 18.33 -9.92 15.56
C GLY A 343 17.09 -9.44 14.82
N VAL A 344 17.14 -8.22 14.29
CA VAL A 344 16.01 -7.57 13.61
C VAL A 344 16.17 -7.68 12.11
N HIS A 345 15.15 -8.18 11.44
CA HIS A 345 15.24 -8.60 10.04
C HIS A 345 14.00 -8.16 9.24
N PRO A 346 13.89 -6.86 8.91
CA PRO A 346 12.84 -6.36 8.04
C PRO A 346 12.97 -6.99 6.66
N ARG A 347 11.82 -7.35 6.06
CA ARG A 347 11.79 -8.00 4.74
C ARG A 347 10.79 -7.32 3.81
N PHE A 348 11.26 -6.91 2.65
CA PHE A 348 10.45 -6.46 1.53
C PHE A 348 10.59 -7.46 0.40
N ARG A 349 9.55 -8.26 0.19
CA ARG A 349 9.54 -9.31 -0.83
C ARG A 349 9.16 -8.78 -2.21
N GLY A 350 8.43 -7.67 -2.25
CA GLY A 350 8.07 -6.97 -3.49
C GLY A 350 8.89 -5.72 -3.72
N LYS A 351 8.76 -5.14 -4.91
CA LYS A 351 9.51 -3.93 -5.30
C LYS A 351 9.16 -2.78 -4.36
N VAL A 352 10.20 -2.13 -3.84
CA VAL A 352 10.09 -0.94 -3.00
C VAL A 352 10.29 0.31 -3.85
N THR A 353 9.43 1.30 -3.68
CA THR A 353 9.56 2.60 -4.35
C THR A 353 9.44 3.73 -3.34
N THR A 354 10.25 4.78 -3.48
CA THR A 354 10.15 5.97 -2.65
C THR A 354 10.45 7.23 -3.45
N THR A 355 9.74 8.32 -3.16
CA THR A 355 10.08 9.65 -3.68
C THR A 355 11.32 10.23 -2.98
N GLY A 356 11.59 9.75 -1.77
CA GLY A 356 12.78 10.02 -1.00
C GLY A 356 14.04 9.57 -1.72
N TYR A 357 15.17 10.14 -1.30
CA TYR A 357 16.49 9.80 -1.83
C TYR A 357 17.34 9.06 -0.80
N GLN A 358 16.79 8.81 0.40
CA GLN A 358 17.51 8.20 1.49
C GLN A 358 16.65 7.15 2.21
N ILE A 359 17.30 6.06 2.60
CA ILE A 359 16.83 5.20 3.68
C ILE A 359 17.58 5.62 4.93
N GLN A 360 16.85 6.02 5.96
CA GLN A 360 17.46 6.44 7.22
C GLN A 360 17.68 5.21 8.12
N PRO A 361 18.93 4.91 8.50
CA PRO A 361 19.19 3.98 9.59
C PRO A 361 18.58 4.52 10.87
N SER A 362 17.93 3.67 11.67
CA SER A 362 17.64 4.05 13.07
C SER A 362 18.91 4.03 13.95
N GLU A 363 19.87 3.16 13.64
CA GLU A 363 21.16 3.01 14.34
C GLU A 363 22.30 2.72 13.33
N ASN A 364 23.56 2.70 13.78
CA ASN A 364 24.77 2.52 12.95
C ASN A 364 24.63 1.43 11.86
N PHE A 365 24.38 1.84 10.62
CA PHE A 365 23.98 0.98 9.48
C PHE A 365 25.10 0.10 8.90
N PHE A 366 26.28 0.07 9.53
CA PHE A 366 27.48 -0.52 8.92
C PHE A 366 27.37 -2.03 8.62
N ASN A 367 26.29 -2.71 9.04
CA ASN A 367 26.12 -4.16 8.89
C ASN A 367 24.79 -4.63 8.25
N VAL A 368 23.89 -3.75 7.79
CA VAL A 368 22.65 -4.21 7.11
C VAL A 368 22.94 -4.39 5.63
N ASN A 369 22.88 -5.62 5.14
CA ASN A 369 22.96 -5.92 3.71
C ASN A 369 21.62 -5.54 3.03
N PRO A 370 21.57 -4.50 2.17
CA PRO A 370 20.33 -4.09 1.50
C PRO A 370 19.66 -5.22 0.71
N ASP A 371 20.44 -6.13 0.12
CA ASP A 371 19.91 -7.24 -0.69
C ASP A 371 19.14 -8.26 0.16
N SER A 372 19.45 -8.35 1.46
CA SER A 372 18.71 -9.20 2.40
C SER A 372 17.39 -8.57 2.88
N VAL A 373 17.26 -7.25 2.73
CA VAL A 373 16.09 -6.47 3.13
C VAL A 373 15.16 -6.26 1.93
N PHE A 374 15.69 -5.88 0.77
CA PHE A 374 14.94 -5.54 -0.44
C PHE A 374 15.07 -6.62 -1.51
N LEU A 375 14.37 -7.74 -1.33
CA LEU A 375 14.54 -8.94 -2.15
C LEU A 375 14.20 -8.72 -3.64
N ALA A 376 13.29 -7.79 -3.94
CA ALA A 376 12.92 -7.41 -5.31
C ALA A 376 13.45 -6.02 -5.72
N GLY A 377 14.42 -5.49 -4.97
CA GLY A 377 15.06 -4.20 -5.23
C GLY A 377 14.26 -2.98 -4.76
N ILE A 378 14.95 -1.83 -4.76
CA ILE A 378 14.41 -0.53 -4.39
C ILE A 378 14.65 0.51 -5.49
N GLU A 379 13.67 1.36 -5.75
CA GLU A 379 13.76 2.53 -6.63
C GLU A 379 13.48 3.82 -5.85
N MET A 380 14.46 4.71 -5.78
CA MET A 380 14.38 5.99 -5.07
C MET A 380 14.17 7.16 -6.04
N GLY A 381 13.68 8.29 -5.54
CA GLY A 381 13.42 9.48 -6.34
C GLY A 381 12.34 9.29 -7.41
N VAL A 382 11.41 8.36 -7.19
CA VAL A 382 10.26 8.19 -8.10
C VAL A 382 9.29 9.36 -7.97
N ASP A 383 8.36 9.49 -8.91
CA ASP A 383 7.36 10.56 -8.84
C ASP A 383 6.36 10.35 -7.70
N LEU A 384 6.05 11.42 -6.97
CA LEU A 384 4.98 11.50 -5.97
C LEU A 384 3.67 10.88 -6.47
N ILE A 385 3.03 10.04 -5.64
CA ILE A 385 1.66 9.57 -5.82
C ILE A 385 0.76 10.49 -4.99
N HIS A 386 -0.10 11.29 -5.60
CA HIS A 386 -0.88 12.25 -4.81
C HIS A 386 -1.89 11.54 -3.91
N PHE A 387 -1.79 11.83 -2.61
CA PHE A 387 -2.74 11.35 -1.62
C PHE A 387 -4.09 12.10 -1.76
N PRO A 388 -5.25 11.43 -1.62
CA PRO A 388 -6.54 12.03 -1.91
C PRO A 388 -6.88 13.15 -0.91
N ARG A 389 -7.16 14.35 -1.43
CA ARG A 389 -7.48 15.54 -0.61
C ARG A 389 -8.86 15.45 0.06
N HIS A 390 -9.83 14.84 -0.61
CA HIS A 390 -11.21 14.68 -0.14
C HIS A 390 -11.67 13.26 -0.45
N LEU A 391 -12.00 12.47 0.57
CA LEU A 391 -12.57 11.11 0.40
C LEU A 391 -14.11 11.15 0.46
N ASN A 392 -14.68 12.21 1.00
CA ASN A 392 -16.10 12.38 1.25
C ASN A 392 -16.96 12.73 0.02
N GLU A 393 -16.38 13.35 -1.02
CA GLU A 393 -17.16 13.93 -2.14
C GLU A 393 -18.05 12.90 -2.86
N TRP A 394 -17.60 11.64 -2.95
CA TRP A 394 -18.34 10.59 -3.65
C TRP A 394 -19.21 9.72 -2.71
N ILE A 395 -19.07 9.84 -1.39
CA ILE A 395 -19.79 8.97 -0.44
C ILE A 395 -21.18 9.52 -0.13
N GLU A 396 -21.34 10.85 -0.12
CA GLU A 396 -22.60 11.50 0.23
C GLU A 396 -23.75 11.13 -0.72
N GLN A 397 -23.46 10.87 -2.00
CA GLN A 397 -24.45 10.40 -2.97
C GLN A 397 -25.08 9.03 -2.60
N TYR A 398 -24.40 8.21 -1.78
CA TYR A 398 -24.93 6.91 -1.35
C TYR A 398 -25.66 6.99 0.00
N ALA A 399 -25.44 8.05 0.78
CA ALA A 399 -25.97 8.16 2.13
C ALA A 399 -27.51 8.19 2.22
N GLY A 400 -28.21 8.46 1.11
CA GLY A 400 -29.67 8.45 1.01
C GLY A 400 -30.27 7.18 0.39
N VAL A 401 -29.46 6.17 0.04
CA VAL A 401 -29.91 4.96 -0.67
C VAL A 401 -29.79 3.75 0.25
N ASP A 402 -30.84 3.45 1.02
CA ASP A 402 -30.84 2.39 2.04
C ASP A 402 -30.51 0.98 1.50
N SER A 403 -30.77 0.73 0.22
CA SER A 403 -30.43 -0.53 -0.46
C SER A 403 -28.94 -0.69 -0.77
N MET A 404 -28.16 0.39 -0.64
CA MET A 404 -26.73 0.45 -0.96
C MET A 404 -25.88 0.91 0.23
N ALA A 405 -26.47 1.60 1.20
CA ALA A 405 -25.73 2.12 2.33
C ALA A 405 -26.51 2.11 3.65
N LYS A 406 -25.77 2.05 4.75
CA LYS A 406 -26.27 2.29 6.10
C LYS A 406 -25.49 3.44 6.73
N VAL A 407 -26.20 4.47 7.20
CA VAL A 407 -25.59 5.64 7.83
C VAL A 407 -25.70 5.58 9.36
N PHE A 408 -24.58 5.81 10.04
CA PHE A 408 -24.47 5.92 11.49
C PHE A 408 -24.14 7.36 11.87
N LYS A 409 -25.10 8.04 12.53
CA LYS A 409 -24.94 9.45 12.95
C LYS A 409 -24.06 9.61 14.18
N LYS A 410 -24.03 8.59 15.04
CA LYS A 410 -23.26 8.52 16.28
C LYS A 410 -22.26 7.37 16.20
N GLU A 411 -21.43 7.27 17.23
CA GLU A 411 -20.56 6.12 17.43
C GLU A 411 -21.35 4.80 17.42
N ALA A 412 -20.78 3.79 16.76
CA ALA A 412 -21.42 2.49 16.60
C ALA A 412 -20.38 1.35 16.57
N TRP A 413 -20.80 0.20 17.10
CA TRP A 413 -20.03 -1.05 17.11
C TRP A 413 -20.65 -2.03 16.14
N ILE A 414 -19.93 -2.33 15.06
CA ILE A 414 -20.35 -3.18 13.96
C ILE A 414 -19.67 -4.54 14.12
N THR A 415 -20.48 -5.59 14.19
CA THR A 415 -19.99 -6.98 14.20
C THR A 415 -20.49 -7.70 12.96
N PHE A 416 -19.55 -8.19 12.14
CA PHE A 416 -19.84 -9.01 10.97
C PHE A 416 -19.94 -10.50 11.34
N TYR A 417 -20.86 -11.22 10.71
CA TYR A 417 -21.11 -12.63 10.95
C TYR A 417 -20.90 -13.46 9.68
N ARG A 418 -20.46 -14.71 9.88
CA ARG A 418 -20.17 -15.68 8.82
C ARG A 418 -21.37 -16.00 7.90
N ASP A 419 -22.59 -15.78 8.38
CA ASP A 419 -23.82 -15.95 7.60
C ASP A 419 -24.08 -14.81 6.58
N GLY A 420 -23.22 -13.79 6.55
CA GLY A 420 -23.35 -12.63 5.67
C GLY A 420 -24.26 -11.55 6.22
N SER A 421 -24.53 -11.56 7.52
CA SER A 421 -25.16 -10.43 8.20
C SER A 421 -24.15 -9.59 8.99
N PHE A 422 -24.57 -8.39 9.38
CA PHE A 422 -23.88 -7.59 10.38
C PHE A 422 -24.89 -7.10 11.41
N ALA A 423 -24.45 -6.98 12.66
CA ALA A 423 -25.22 -6.30 13.71
C ALA A 423 -24.50 -5.03 14.13
N TRP A 424 -25.26 -4.07 14.66
CA TRP A 424 -24.71 -2.88 15.24
C TRP A 424 -25.44 -2.46 16.52
N HIS A 425 -24.72 -1.78 17.40
CA HIS A 425 -25.31 -1.03 18.50
C HIS A 425 -24.62 0.32 18.63
N SER A 426 -25.31 1.29 19.21
CA SER A 426 -24.78 2.60 19.55
C SER A 426 -24.82 2.76 21.06
N LEU A 427 -23.80 3.40 21.65
CA LEU A 427 -23.66 3.52 23.11
C LEU A 427 -24.88 4.16 23.79
N SER A 428 -25.66 4.95 23.05
CA SER A 428 -26.84 5.67 23.56
C SER A 428 -28.17 4.93 23.36
N SER A 429 -28.17 3.70 22.83
CA SER A 429 -29.38 2.91 22.62
C SER A 429 -29.38 1.75 23.60
N THR A 430 -30.48 1.60 24.35
CA THR A 430 -30.76 0.43 25.19
C THR A 430 -31.45 -0.69 24.40
N ASP A 431 -31.61 -0.51 23.10
CA ASP A 431 -32.26 -1.47 22.24
C ASP A 431 -31.32 -2.64 21.95
N GLU A 432 -31.91 -3.81 21.71
CA GLU A 432 -31.17 -4.97 21.19
C GLU A 432 -30.39 -4.57 19.92
N PRO A 433 -29.16 -5.10 19.74
CA PRO A 433 -28.35 -4.80 18.56
C PRO A 433 -29.12 -5.15 17.28
N ALA A 434 -29.44 -4.12 16.51
CA ALA A 434 -30.11 -4.30 15.23
C ALA A 434 -29.20 -5.10 14.29
N ARG A 435 -29.81 -6.00 13.50
CA ARG A 435 -29.10 -6.91 12.60
C ARG A 435 -29.67 -6.83 11.19
N LEU A 436 -28.79 -6.80 10.20
CA LEU A 436 -29.14 -6.75 8.78
C LEU A 436 -28.30 -7.73 7.97
N ARG A 437 -28.92 -8.38 6.98
CA ARG A 437 -28.19 -9.21 6.01
C ARG A 437 -27.57 -8.33 4.93
N LEU A 438 -26.30 -8.54 4.63
CA LEU A 438 -25.63 -7.85 3.53
C LEU A 438 -26.27 -8.27 2.20
N PRO A 439 -26.59 -7.32 1.31
CA PRO A 439 -27.08 -7.66 0.00
C PRO A 439 -25.97 -8.27 -0.88
N PRO A 440 -26.33 -8.94 -1.99
CA PRO A 440 -25.35 -9.48 -2.95
C PRO A 440 -24.53 -8.39 -3.66
N GLN A 441 -25.13 -7.22 -3.90
CA GLN A 441 -24.44 -6.06 -4.45
C GLN A 441 -23.52 -5.38 -3.41
N PRO A 442 -22.52 -4.58 -3.85
CA PRO A 442 -21.72 -3.77 -2.94
C PRO A 442 -22.54 -2.95 -1.93
N PHE A 443 -22.12 -2.96 -0.67
CA PHE A 443 -22.78 -2.25 0.41
C PHE A 443 -21.82 -1.35 1.19
N ILE A 444 -22.29 -0.17 1.61
CA ILE A 444 -21.45 0.85 2.27
C ILE A 444 -21.95 1.14 3.68
N LEU A 445 -21.09 1.03 4.68
CA LEU A 445 -21.36 1.46 6.06
C LEU A 445 -20.72 2.83 6.28
N ILE A 446 -21.53 3.86 6.51
CA ILE A 446 -21.11 5.27 6.55
C ILE A 446 -21.22 5.81 7.98
N GLY A 447 -20.09 6.03 8.64
CA GLY A 447 -19.99 6.64 9.96
C GLY A 447 -19.74 8.14 9.90
N ARG A 448 -20.62 8.93 10.52
CA ARG A 448 -20.38 10.36 10.78
C ARG A 448 -19.42 10.57 11.95
N ASP A 449 -19.32 9.58 12.83
CA ASP A 449 -18.45 9.55 13.99
C ASP A 449 -17.55 8.30 13.99
N ILE A 450 -17.13 7.81 15.15
CA ILE A 450 -16.30 6.60 15.30
C ILE A 450 -17.09 5.34 14.93
N LEU A 451 -16.49 4.46 14.13
CA LEU A 451 -17.02 3.11 13.89
C LEU A 451 -16.06 2.08 14.45
N HIS A 452 -16.56 1.24 15.35
CA HIS A 452 -15.86 0.05 15.82
C HIS A 452 -16.23 -1.14 14.93
N VAL A 453 -15.25 -1.96 14.53
CA VAL A 453 -15.46 -3.10 13.63
C VAL A 453 -14.76 -4.36 14.13
N LYS A 454 -15.42 -5.51 13.95
CA LYS A 454 -14.86 -6.86 14.14
C LYS A 454 -15.69 -7.93 13.43
N GLY A 455 -15.17 -9.16 13.37
CA GLY A 455 -15.92 -10.35 12.99
C GLY A 455 -15.56 -10.91 11.60
N VAL A 456 -16.51 -11.58 10.97
CA VAL A 456 -16.28 -12.33 9.72
C VAL A 456 -17.12 -11.76 8.59
N VAL A 457 -16.49 -11.22 7.56
CA VAL A 457 -17.14 -10.59 6.41
C VAL A 457 -17.45 -11.62 5.33
N ARG A 458 -18.72 -11.69 4.92
CA ARG A 458 -19.18 -12.44 3.75
C ARG A 458 -19.94 -11.50 2.82
N GLY A 459 -19.35 -11.15 1.69
CA GLY A 459 -19.86 -10.15 0.74
C GLY A 459 -18.85 -9.06 0.40
N LYS A 460 -19.32 -8.02 -0.29
CA LYS A 460 -18.52 -6.87 -0.74
C LYS A 460 -18.91 -5.63 0.04
N VAL A 461 -18.09 -5.22 0.99
CA VAL A 461 -18.42 -4.14 1.93
C VAL A 461 -17.33 -3.08 1.94
N LEU A 462 -17.76 -1.82 1.98
CA LEU A 462 -16.91 -0.70 2.34
C LEU A 462 -17.37 -0.10 3.66
N VAL A 463 -16.49 -0.03 4.65
CA VAL A 463 -16.71 0.74 5.87
C VAL A 463 -15.99 2.07 5.75
N TYR A 464 -16.74 3.15 5.84
CA TYR A 464 -16.24 4.50 5.80
C TYR A 464 -16.54 5.26 7.08
N SER A 465 -15.57 6.01 7.61
CA SER A 465 -15.82 6.97 8.68
C SER A 465 -15.16 8.32 8.40
N ARG A 466 -15.92 9.41 8.63
CA ARG A 466 -15.40 10.78 8.59
C ARG A 466 -14.43 11.09 9.73
N ARG A 467 -14.46 10.31 10.82
CA ARG A 467 -13.62 10.54 12.01
C ARG A 467 -12.61 9.45 12.22
N LYS A 468 -13.04 8.24 12.54
CA LYS A 468 -12.14 7.17 12.95
C LYS A 468 -12.81 5.81 12.75
N ILE A 469 -12.03 4.82 12.34
CA ILE A 469 -12.42 3.42 12.45
C ILE A 469 -11.53 2.78 13.53
N VAL A 470 -12.14 2.03 14.44
CA VAL A 470 -11.43 1.26 15.47
C VAL A 470 -11.63 -0.21 15.19
N ILE A 471 -10.54 -0.98 15.13
CA ILE A 471 -10.56 -2.42 14.92
C ILE A 471 -10.49 -3.08 16.30
N ASP A 472 -11.62 -3.63 16.74
CA ASP A 472 -11.78 -4.14 18.11
C ASP A 472 -11.24 -5.55 18.29
N ASN A 473 -11.22 -6.35 17.24
CA ASN A 473 -10.72 -7.72 17.22
C ASN A 473 -10.49 -8.14 15.76
N ASP A 474 -10.21 -9.41 15.54
CA ASP A 474 -10.08 -10.03 14.22
C ASP A 474 -11.21 -9.61 13.27
N LEU A 475 -10.80 -9.38 12.02
CA LEU A 475 -11.66 -8.96 10.94
C LEU A 475 -11.29 -9.76 9.70
N THR A 476 -11.95 -10.89 9.47
CA THR A 476 -11.55 -11.89 8.47
C THR A 476 -12.61 -12.09 7.40
N TYR A 477 -12.23 -12.68 6.26
CA TYR A 477 -13.17 -13.11 5.23
C TYR A 477 -13.78 -14.47 5.58
N ALA A 478 -15.05 -14.66 5.24
CA ALA A 478 -15.70 -15.98 5.35
C ALA A 478 -15.07 -16.99 4.39
N HIS A 479 -14.66 -16.54 3.20
CA HIS A 479 -13.94 -17.35 2.21
C HIS A 479 -12.56 -16.75 1.94
N HIS A 480 -11.53 -17.33 2.56
CA HIS A 480 -10.15 -16.91 2.32
C HIS A 480 -9.71 -17.29 0.89
N PRO A 481 -9.12 -16.39 0.10
CA PRO A 481 -8.77 -16.66 -1.30
C PRO A 481 -7.67 -17.72 -1.49
N ALA A 482 -6.82 -17.95 -0.49
CA ALA A 482 -5.87 -19.07 -0.55
C ALA A 482 -6.54 -20.45 -0.40
N LEU A 483 -7.76 -20.50 0.16
CA LEU A 483 -8.49 -21.73 0.44
C LEU A 483 -9.68 -21.95 -0.51
N SER A 484 -10.16 -20.88 -1.16
CA SER A 484 -11.32 -20.92 -2.05
C SER A 484 -11.05 -20.13 -3.32
N ALA A 485 -11.02 -20.84 -4.45
CA ALA A 485 -10.88 -20.23 -5.78
C ALA A 485 -12.02 -19.24 -6.10
N ASN A 486 -13.19 -19.43 -5.47
CA ASN A 486 -14.37 -18.59 -5.66
C ASN A 486 -14.52 -17.51 -4.56
N ALA A 487 -13.47 -17.23 -3.79
CA ALA A 487 -13.52 -16.19 -2.77
C ALA A 487 -13.88 -14.83 -3.38
N SER A 488 -15.10 -14.37 -3.11
CA SER A 488 -15.65 -13.10 -3.60
C SER A 488 -15.82 -12.05 -2.50
N ASP A 489 -15.36 -12.35 -1.28
CA ASP A 489 -15.44 -11.46 -0.14
C ASP A 489 -14.37 -10.36 -0.26
N TYR A 490 -14.80 -9.11 -0.11
CA TYR A 490 -13.94 -7.92 -0.11
C TYR A 490 -14.38 -6.97 0.98
N LEU A 491 -13.40 -6.51 1.77
CA LEU A 491 -13.59 -5.47 2.76
C LEU A 491 -12.67 -4.29 2.46
N GLY A 492 -13.25 -3.10 2.34
CA GLY A 492 -12.50 -1.85 2.39
C GLY A 492 -12.77 -1.11 3.69
N LEU A 493 -11.74 -0.61 4.35
CA LEU A 493 -11.83 0.31 5.49
C LEU A 493 -11.25 1.65 5.04
N VAL A 494 -12.04 2.72 5.11
CA VAL A 494 -11.62 4.06 4.68
C VAL A 494 -11.96 5.08 5.77
N SER A 495 -10.96 5.78 6.28
CA SER A 495 -11.18 6.89 7.21
C SER A 495 -10.59 8.20 6.72
N GLU A 496 -11.35 9.29 6.84
CA GLU A 496 -10.87 10.66 6.64
C GLU A 496 -9.87 11.11 7.71
N LYS A 497 -9.72 10.38 8.82
CA LYS A 497 -8.61 10.59 9.75
C LYS A 497 -7.91 9.27 10.05
N ASP A 498 -8.25 8.64 11.17
CA ASP A 498 -7.44 7.56 11.71
C ASP A 498 -8.13 6.21 11.55
N ILE A 499 -7.33 5.17 11.36
CA ILE A 499 -7.74 3.79 11.61
C ILE A 499 -6.86 3.28 12.74
N GLU A 500 -7.49 2.82 13.81
CA GLU A 500 -6.83 2.52 15.08
C GLU A 500 -7.07 1.08 15.49
N ILE A 501 -6.04 0.37 15.92
CA ILE A 501 -6.19 -0.92 16.60
C ILE A 501 -6.62 -0.64 18.05
N ALA A 502 -7.68 -1.29 18.51
CA ALA A 502 -8.18 -1.06 19.85
C ALA A 502 -7.15 -1.40 20.95
N HIS A 503 -7.43 -0.92 22.16
CA HIS A 503 -6.61 -1.18 23.34
C HIS A 503 -6.36 -2.69 23.53
N PRO A 504 -5.20 -3.13 24.03
CA PRO A 504 -4.94 -4.56 24.34
C PRO A 504 -5.97 -5.23 25.27
N ARG A 505 -6.77 -4.44 26.00
CA ARG A 505 -7.85 -4.95 26.86
C ARG A 505 -9.08 -5.40 26.06
N ILE A 506 -9.18 -4.98 24.80
CA ILE A 506 -10.29 -5.26 23.89
C ILE A 506 -9.85 -6.33 22.88
N THR A 507 -8.68 -6.13 22.28
CA THR A 507 -8.09 -7.05 21.29
C THR A 507 -7.43 -8.28 21.93
N GLY A 508 -7.10 -8.21 23.22
CA GLY A 508 -6.30 -9.23 23.89
C GLY A 508 -4.79 -9.04 23.67
N PRO A 509 -3.97 -9.92 24.28
CA PRO A 509 -2.51 -9.88 24.16
C PRO A 509 -1.96 -10.60 22.92
N GLY A 510 -2.79 -11.36 22.20
CA GLY A 510 -2.37 -12.23 21.11
C GLY A 510 -2.28 -11.54 19.75
N ASP A 511 -2.05 -12.38 18.73
CA ASP A 511 -2.02 -11.98 17.34
C ASP A 511 -3.35 -11.36 16.91
N LEU A 512 -3.29 -10.46 15.91
CA LEU A 512 -4.46 -9.80 15.34
C LEU A 512 -4.50 -10.00 13.83
N HIS A 513 -5.62 -10.50 13.32
CA HIS A 513 -5.81 -10.82 11.90
C HIS A 513 -6.80 -9.87 11.25
N ILE A 514 -6.33 -9.11 10.26
CA ILE A 514 -7.14 -8.17 9.48
C ILE A 514 -7.05 -8.55 8.00
N GLN A 515 -8.20 -8.83 7.40
CA GLN A 515 -8.33 -9.13 5.98
C GLN A 515 -9.14 -8.01 5.32
N ALA A 516 -8.43 -7.00 4.83
CA ALA A 516 -9.05 -5.79 4.28
C ALA A 516 -8.06 -4.97 3.43
N ALA A 517 -8.59 -4.17 2.52
CA ALA A 517 -7.88 -2.98 2.07
C ALA A 517 -8.16 -1.82 3.03
N ILE A 518 -7.12 -1.22 3.57
CA ILE A 518 -7.19 -0.19 4.61
C ILE A 518 -6.66 1.12 4.03
N LEU A 519 -7.40 2.21 4.20
CA LEU A 519 -6.97 3.57 3.91
C LEU A 519 -7.27 4.48 5.10
N ALA A 520 -6.23 4.86 5.85
CA ALA A 520 -6.30 5.84 6.92
C ALA A 520 -5.74 7.17 6.42
N LYS A 521 -6.57 8.18 6.19
CA LYS A 521 -6.08 9.40 5.55
C LYS A 521 -5.02 10.15 6.38
N ARG A 522 -5.09 10.03 7.71
CA ARG A 522 -4.18 10.67 8.64
C ARG A 522 -3.21 9.67 9.26
N TYR A 523 -3.66 8.82 10.19
CA TYR A 523 -2.79 7.80 10.79
C TYR A 523 -3.41 6.41 10.81
N PHE A 524 -2.62 5.39 10.47
CA PHE A 524 -2.86 4.05 11.00
C PHE A 524 -2.15 3.93 12.35
N ARG A 525 -2.91 3.64 13.41
CA ARG A 525 -2.45 3.76 14.80
C ARG A 525 -2.52 2.44 15.55
N VAL A 526 -1.45 2.15 16.27
CA VAL A 526 -1.44 1.15 17.35
C VAL A 526 -1.15 1.90 18.66
N PRO A 527 -2.17 2.24 19.44
CA PRO A 527 -1.97 2.88 20.73
C PRO A 527 -1.45 1.86 21.76
N ASN A 528 -0.82 2.38 22.82
CA ASN A 528 -0.36 1.62 23.98
C ASN A 528 0.56 0.46 23.59
N LEU A 529 1.74 0.83 23.07
CA LEU A 529 2.78 -0.09 22.61
C LEU A 529 3.33 -0.98 23.73
N TYR A 530 3.16 -0.57 25.00
CA TYR A 530 3.56 -1.31 26.18
C TYR A 530 2.53 -2.41 26.51
N GLY A 531 2.42 -3.40 25.62
CA GLY A 531 1.81 -4.69 25.92
C GLY A 531 2.90 -5.69 26.29
N HIS A 532 2.67 -6.55 27.27
CA HIS A 532 3.54 -7.68 27.54
C HIS A 532 3.24 -8.77 26.48
N GLY A 533 3.94 -8.77 25.36
CA GLY A 533 3.77 -9.81 24.34
C GLY A 533 4.51 -9.53 23.03
N HIS A 534 5.05 -10.58 22.42
CA HIS A 534 5.57 -10.58 21.04
C HIS A 534 4.47 -11.06 20.09
N ALA A 535 3.40 -10.28 19.97
CA ALA A 535 2.30 -10.63 19.07
C ALA A 535 2.63 -10.20 17.63
N THR A 536 1.85 -10.71 16.68
CA THR A 536 1.94 -10.34 15.26
C THR A 536 0.64 -9.68 14.80
N LEU A 537 0.78 -8.55 14.11
CA LEU A 537 -0.31 -7.93 13.38
C LEU A 537 -0.28 -8.43 11.93
N TYR A 538 -1.23 -9.29 11.57
CA TYR A 538 -1.38 -9.79 10.21
C TYR A 538 -2.39 -8.96 9.43
N ILE A 539 -1.94 -8.39 8.31
CA ILE A 539 -2.81 -7.70 7.35
C ILE A 539 -2.77 -8.47 6.04
N TYR A 540 -3.85 -9.15 5.68
CA TYR A 540 -4.04 -9.73 4.35
C TYR A 540 -4.88 -8.77 3.49
N GLY A 541 -4.25 -8.09 2.54
CA GLY A 541 -4.89 -7.05 1.74
C GLY A 541 -3.94 -5.92 1.41
N SER A 542 -4.24 -4.70 1.86
CA SER A 542 -3.39 -3.52 1.61
C SER A 542 -3.49 -2.54 2.77
N LEU A 543 -2.39 -1.88 3.13
CA LEU A 543 -2.35 -0.81 4.12
C LEU A 543 -1.91 0.51 3.48
N THR A 544 -2.83 1.45 3.35
CA THR A 544 -2.55 2.82 2.91
C THR A 544 -2.76 3.77 4.08
N ALA A 545 -1.78 4.63 4.36
CA ALA A 545 -1.91 5.62 5.42
C ALA A 545 -1.27 6.96 5.06
N GLY A 546 -1.82 8.04 5.62
CA GLY A 546 -1.13 9.35 5.62
C GLY A 546 0.20 9.24 6.37
N SER A 547 0.19 8.58 7.53
CA SER A 547 1.37 8.25 8.33
C SER A 547 1.05 7.07 9.26
N LEU A 548 2.05 6.58 9.99
CA LEU A 548 1.96 5.41 10.86
C LEU A 548 2.47 5.75 12.26
N THR A 549 1.94 5.10 13.29
CA THR A 549 2.64 4.99 14.57
C THR A 549 3.50 3.74 14.58
N ALA A 550 4.46 3.66 15.49
CA ALA A 550 5.10 2.38 15.80
C ALA A 550 4.04 1.34 16.16
N THR A 551 4.31 0.08 15.81
CA THR A 551 3.50 -1.09 16.17
C THR A 551 4.17 -1.88 17.29
N GLU A 552 5.50 -1.84 17.35
CA GLU A 552 6.32 -2.44 18.40
C GLU A 552 6.39 -1.62 19.69
N PRO A 553 6.67 -2.25 20.85
CA PRO A 553 6.94 -3.70 21.00
C PRO A 553 5.70 -4.59 20.95
N ARG A 554 4.50 -4.02 20.85
CA ARG A 554 3.25 -4.79 20.88
C ARG A 554 3.10 -5.77 19.71
N TYR A 555 3.37 -5.33 18.48
CA TYR A 555 3.24 -6.16 17.27
C TYR A 555 4.45 -6.07 16.36
N ALA A 556 4.92 -7.23 15.88
CA ALA A 556 5.63 -7.30 14.60
C ALA A 556 4.59 -7.30 13.46
N THR A 557 4.79 -6.49 12.42
CA THR A 557 3.76 -6.31 11.38
C THR A 557 4.04 -7.22 10.18
N ARG A 558 3.04 -7.98 9.75
CA ARG A 558 3.12 -8.80 8.53
C ARG A 558 2.02 -8.39 7.57
N VAL A 559 2.40 -7.81 6.44
CA VAL A 559 1.45 -7.39 5.40
C VAL A 559 1.59 -8.30 4.20
N TYR A 560 0.58 -9.13 3.99
CA TYR A 560 0.45 -10.02 2.85
C TYR A 560 -0.51 -9.42 1.83
N PHE A 561 -0.01 -9.12 0.64
CA PHE A 561 -0.84 -8.55 -0.40
C PHE A 561 -1.87 -9.55 -0.94
N ASP A 562 -3.14 -9.14 -0.98
CA ASP A 562 -4.18 -9.92 -1.63
C ASP A 562 -4.09 -9.74 -3.15
N LYS A 563 -3.57 -10.75 -3.86
CA LYS A 563 -3.36 -10.70 -5.32
C LYS A 563 -4.61 -10.38 -6.13
N ARG A 564 -5.81 -10.67 -5.59
CA ARG A 564 -7.07 -10.29 -6.25
C ARG A 564 -7.17 -8.77 -6.44
N LEU A 565 -6.49 -8.00 -5.58
CA LEU A 565 -6.45 -6.54 -5.62
C LEU A 565 -5.82 -5.99 -6.91
N GLU A 566 -5.01 -6.78 -7.62
CA GLU A 566 -4.46 -6.40 -8.93
C GLU A 566 -5.52 -6.32 -10.02
N GLN A 567 -6.60 -7.10 -9.89
CA GLN A 567 -7.64 -7.24 -10.90
C GLN A 567 -8.94 -6.55 -10.53
N ARG A 568 -9.22 -6.39 -9.23
CA ARG A 568 -10.38 -5.67 -8.69
C ARG A 568 -9.99 -4.93 -7.44
N ARG A 569 -10.66 -3.84 -7.11
CA ARG A 569 -10.54 -3.17 -5.81
C ARG A 569 -11.76 -3.49 -4.94
N PRO A 570 -11.71 -3.33 -3.61
CA PRO A 570 -12.92 -3.32 -2.81
C PRO A 570 -13.84 -2.22 -3.33
N PRO A 571 -15.16 -2.41 -3.23
CA PRO A 571 -16.11 -1.53 -3.86
C PRO A 571 -15.91 -0.09 -3.40
N HIS A 572 -15.78 0.81 -4.37
CA HIS A 572 -15.54 2.23 -4.18
C HIS A 572 -14.25 2.61 -3.43
N PHE A 573 -13.31 1.68 -3.24
CA PHE A 573 -12.02 1.99 -2.60
C PHE A 573 -11.22 3.03 -3.39
N PRO A 574 -10.56 4.02 -2.74
CA PRO A 574 -9.95 5.14 -3.45
C PRO A 574 -8.86 4.75 -4.46
N MET A 575 -8.82 5.50 -5.57
CA MET A 575 -7.80 5.37 -6.61
C MET A 575 -6.67 6.39 -6.46
N THR A 576 -5.47 6.00 -6.87
CA THR A 576 -4.31 6.90 -6.98
C THR A 576 -4.44 7.81 -8.20
N ASP A 577 -3.48 8.70 -8.40
CA ASP A 577 -3.28 9.40 -9.67
C ASP A 577 -2.36 8.64 -10.63
N LYS A 578 -1.85 7.45 -10.31
CA LYS A 578 -0.94 6.70 -11.20
C LYS A 578 -1.69 5.83 -12.20
N TYR A 579 -1.09 5.70 -13.38
CA TYR A 579 -1.55 4.76 -14.40
C TYR A 579 -0.41 3.82 -14.78
N GLU A 580 -0.75 2.55 -14.94
CA GLU A 580 0.16 1.51 -15.40
C GLU A 580 -0.27 1.05 -16.80
N MET A 581 0.69 0.75 -17.66
CA MET A 581 0.41 0.27 -19.00
C MET A 581 -0.10 -1.18 -18.91
N LEU A 582 -1.33 -1.41 -19.34
CA LEU A 582 -1.93 -2.75 -19.42
C LEU A 582 -1.50 -3.48 -20.67
N HIS A 583 -1.54 -2.79 -21.80
CA HIS A 583 -1.32 -3.40 -23.10
C HIS A 583 -0.77 -2.37 -24.08
N TRP A 584 0.24 -2.80 -24.82
CA TRP A 584 0.75 -2.15 -26.01
C TRP A 584 1.51 -3.19 -26.83
N ASP A 585 1.08 -3.41 -28.07
CA ASP A 585 1.70 -4.37 -28.99
C ASP A 585 3.06 -3.89 -29.52
N GLY A 586 3.41 -2.61 -29.33
CA GLY A 586 4.66 -2.04 -29.82
C GLY A 586 4.72 -1.94 -31.34
N ARG A 587 3.57 -1.97 -32.03
CA ARG A 587 3.48 -1.97 -33.50
C ARG A 587 2.69 -0.77 -34.02
N TRP A 588 3.05 -0.32 -35.21
CA TRP A 588 2.26 0.59 -36.03
C TRP A 588 1.25 -0.21 -36.85
N ASN A 589 -0.01 0.21 -36.81
CA ASN A 589 -1.06 -0.23 -37.71
C ASN A 589 -1.21 0.80 -38.83
N LEU A 590 -1.21 0.34 -40.08
CA LEU A 590 -1.50 1.18 -41.24
C LEU A 590 -2.99 1.53 -41.26
N LYS A 591 -3.31 2.82 -41.15
CA LYS A 591 -4.67 3.29 -41.43
C LYS A 591 -4.83 3.37 -42.94
N SER A 592 -5.85 2.70 -43.47
CA SER A 592 -6.31 2.97 -44.83
C SER A 592 -6.65 4.45 -44.93
N THR A 593 -6.02 5.16 -45.86
CA THR A 593 -6.51 6.46 -46.29
C THR A 593 -7.92 6.26 -46.81
N GLU A 594 -8.91 6.81 -46.09
CA GLU A 594 -10.30 6.91 -46.56
C GLU A 594 -10.39 7.75 -47.84
#